data_AF-A0A016UDV6-F1
#
_entry.id   AF-A0A016UDV6-F1
#
_cell.length_a   1.000
_cell.length_b   1.000
_cell.length_c   1.000
_cell.angle_alpha   90.00
_cell.angle_beta   90.00
_cell.angle_gamma   90.00
#
_symmetry.space_group_name_H-M   'P 1'
#
loop_
_entity.id
_entity.type
_entity.pdbx_description
1 polymer ?
#
loop_
_entity_poly.entity_id
_entity_poly.type
_entity_poly.pdbx_seq_one_letter_code
_entity_poly.pdbx_strand_id
1 'polypeptide(L)'
;MYDLLEPFVNEVREICRLRDKGTSTTKYTSLLKYLRVKVEIKAAAYMEKSWSHRVDQWATFGRLGSCVNTSMLCERFHKTLKHDILGGKANVRIDSLIQLLIRLTVEAEEEREVMVRIRTIAISHIFPYTLYQLHLDGKRSGGGKV
;
A
#
# COMPACT_ATOMS: atom_id res chain seq x y z
N MET A 1 -19.88 -15.30 16.97
CA MET A 1 -18.89 -16.12 16.22
C MET A 1 -18.03 -15.19 15.36
N TYR A 2 -17.34 -14.26 16.01
CA TYR A 2 -16.38 -13.30 15.44
C TYR A 2 -15.21 -13.34 16.41
N ASP A 3 -14.00 -13.73 15.95
CA ASP A 3 -12.69 -13.35 16.55
C ASP A 3 -11.50 -14.24 16.15
N LEU A 4 -11.67 -15.29 15.34
CA LEU A 4 -10.51 -16.05 14.82
C LEU A 4 -9.83 -15.39 13.61
N LEU A 5 -10.53 -14.48 12.92
CA LEU A 5 -10.00 -13.77 11.74
C LEU A 5 -9.18 -12.52 12.09
N GLU A 6 -9.55 -11.80 13.15
CA GLU A 6 -8.83 -10.61 13.66
C GLU A 6 -7.32 -10.86 13.86
N PRO A 7 -6.89 -11.90 14.62
CA PRO A 7 -5.48 -12.16 14.85
C PRO A 7 -4.74 -12.53 13.55
N PHE A 8 -5.38 -13.29 12.66
CA PHE A 8 -4.81 -13.63 11.34
C PHE A 8 -4.62 -12.39 10.47
N VAL A 9 -5.64 -11.53 10.37
CA VAL A 9 -5.59 -10.29 9.59
C VAL A 9 -4.52 -9.35 10.14
N ASN A 10 -4.38 -9.27 11.47
CA ASN A 10 -3.34 -8.47 12.11
C ASN A 10 -1.94 -9.02 11.79
N GLU A 11 -1.74 -10.34 11.79
CA GLU A 11 -0.45 -10.94 11.46
C GLU A 11 -0.06 -10.73 9.99
N VAL A 12 -1.01 -10.89 9.06
CA VAL A 12 -0.79 -10.57 7.64
C VAL A 12 -0.48 -9.08 7.45
N ARG A 13 -1.18 -8.20 8.17
CA ARG A 13 -0.95 -6.75 8.13
C ARG A 13 0.46 -6.41 8.59
N GLU A 14 0.97 -7.06 9.63
CA GLU A 14 2.33 -6.86 10.10
C GLU A 14 3.37 -7.31 9.06
N ILE A 15 3.15 -8.44 8.39
CA ILE A 15 4.01 -8.87 7.28
C ILE A 15 4.04 -7.82 6.18
N CYS A 16 2.87 -7.30 5.80
CA CYS A 16 2.75 -6.28 4.77
C CYS A 16 3.47 -4.97 5.13
N ARG A 17 3.65 -4.64 6.41
CA ARG A 17 4.32 -3.40 6.89
C ARG A 17 5.84 -3.50 6.95
N LEU A 18 6.41 -4.70 6.85
CA LEU A 18 7.85 -4.90 6.93
C LEU A 18 8.57 -4.20 5.77
N ARG A 19 9.59 -3.41 6.13
CA ARG A 19 10.44 -2.67 5.18
C ARG A 19 11.65 -3.46 4.72
N ASP A 20 11.98 -4.54 5.42
CA ASP A 20 13.09 -5.42 5.08
C ASP A 20 12.61 -6.61 4.23
N LYS A 21 13.24 -6.82 3.07
CA LYS A 21 12.87 -7.88 2.12
C LYS A 21 13.07 -9.28 2.70
N GLY A 22 14.18 -9.50 3.40
CA GLY A 22 14.52 -10.81 3.96
C GLY A 22 13.53 -11.23 5.05
N THR A 23 13.26 -10.33 5.98
CA THR A 23 12.30 -10.52 7.08
C THR A 23 10.88 -10.69 6.55
N SER A 24 10.45 -9.85 5.59
CA SER A 24 9.13 -9.96 4.97
C SER A 24 8.92 -11.30 4.27
N THR A 25 9.91 -11.75 3.50
CA THR A 25 9.83 -13.03 2.76
C THR A 25 9.82 -14.22 3.71
N THR A 26 10.62 -14.15 4.77
CA THR A 26 10.67 -15.19 5.80
C THR A 26 9.34 -15.32 6.53
N LYS A 27 8.76 -14.20 6.99
CA LYS A 27 7.45 -14.24 7.66
C LYS A 27 6.32 -14.68 6.73
N TYR A 28 6.34 -14.26 5.46
CA TYR A 28 5.37 -14.72 4.45
C TYR A 28 5.46 -16.24 4.22
N THR A 29 6.66 -16.79 4.15
CA THR A 29 6.85 -18.24 3.99
C THR A 29 6.37 -19.01 5.22
N SER A 30 6.62 -18.48 6.43
CA SER A 30 6.09 -19.03 7.68
C SER A 30 4.56 -19.00 7.72
N LEU A 31 3.93 -17.93 7.22
CA LEU A 31 2.48 -17.82 7.08
C LEU A 31 1.91 -18.88 6.14
N LEU A 32 2.52 -19.08 4.96
CA LEU A 32 2.10 -20.13 4.03
C LEU A 32 2.21 -21.52 4.65
N LYS A 33 3.30 -21.78 5.39
CA LYS A 33 3.47 -23.04 6.14
C LYS A 33 2.39 -23.21 7.20
N TYR A 34 2.07 -22.15 7.95
CA TYR A 34 0.99 -22.16 8.93
C TYR A 34 -0.37 -22.46 8.29
N LEU A 35 -0.72 -21.79 7.20
CA LEU A 35 -1.98 -21.99 6.48
C LEU A 35 -2.14 -23.41 5.92
N ARG A 36 -1.04 -24.01 5.45
CA ARG A 36 -1.03 -25.42 5.00
C ARG A 36 -1.32 -26.40 6.14
N VAL A 37 -0.81 -26.13 7.35
CA VAL A 37 -0.98 -27.00 8.52
C VAL A 37 -2.35 -26.82 9.18
N LYS A 38 -2.90 -25.60 9.17
CA LYS A 38 -4.15 -25.23 9.86
C LYS A 38 -5.43 -25.31 9.00
N VAL A 39 -5.44 -26.14 7.94
CA VAL A 39 -6.63 -26.54 7.14
C VAL A 39 -6.98 -25.64 5.93
N GLU A 40 -6.40 -24.44 5.80
CA GLU A 40 -6.68 -23.53 4.67
C GLU A 40 -5.75 -23.76 3.46
N ILE A 41 -5.64 -25.02 3.01
CA ILE A 41 -4.77 -25.44 1.90
C ILE A 41 -5.09 -24.67 0.62
N LYS A 42 -6.38 -24.41 0.36
CA LYS A 42 -6.83 -23.63 -0.81
C LYS A 42 -6.35 -22.19 -0.75
N ALA A 43 -6.42 -21.55 0.42
CA ALA A 43 -5.93 -20.19 0.61
C ALA A 43 -4.41 -20.12 0.47
N ALA A 44 -3.68 -21.08 1.04
CA ALA A 44 -2.23 -21.17 0.89
C ALA A 44 -1.80 -21.35 -0.57
N ALA A 45 -2.46 -22.27 -1.30
CA ALA A 45 -2.18 -22.53 -2.71
C ALA A 45 -2.51 -21.32 -3.60
N TYR A 46 -3.63 -20.64 -3.33
CA TYR A 46 -3.97 -19.39 -4.00
C TYR A 46 -2.93 -18.31 -3.73
N MET A 47 -2.57 -18.11 -2.45
CA MET A 47 -1.59 -17.12 -2.04
C MET A 47 -0.24 -17.36 -2.73
N GLU A 48 0.22 -18.61 -2.73
CA GLU A 48 1.50 -18.96 -3.32
C GLU A 48 1.50 -18.78 -4.85
N LYS A 49 0.51 -19.33 -5.54
CA LYS A 49 0.39 -19.23 -7.00
C LYS A 49 0.27 -17.78 -7.46
N SER A 50 -0.58 -17.01 -6.79
CA SER A 50 -0.89 -15.66 -7.21
C SER A 50 0.12 -14.64 -6.71
N TRP A 51 0.69 -14.76 -5.52
CA TRP A 51 1.40 -13.63 -4.89
C TRP A 51 2.89 -13.87 -4.61
N SER A 52 3.38 -15.12 -4.55
CA SER A 52 4.79 -15.41 -4.24
C SER A 52 5.79 -14.91 -5.29
N HIS A 53 5.42 -14.88 -6.58
CA HIS A 53 6.32 -14.43 -7.64
C HIS A 53 6.39 -12.89 -7.77
N ARG A 54 5.52 -12.17 -7.06
CA ARG A 54 5.36 -10.71 -7.16
C ARG A 54 5.37 -10.00 -5.82
N VAL A 55 6.11 -10.53 -4.85
CA VAL A 55 6.25 -9.95 -3.49
C VAL A 55 6.65 -8.48 -3.54
N ASP A 56 7.53 -8.13 -4.47
CA ASP A 56 8.01 -6.76 -4.68
C ASP A 56 6.89 -5.78 -5.12
N GLN A 57 5.72 -6.26 -5.59
CA GLN A 57 4.60 -5.40 -6.02
C GLN A 57 3.62 -5.03 -4.89
N TRP A 58 3.50 -5.87 -3.86
CA TRP A 58 2.50 -5.72 -2.80
C TRP A 58 3.11 -5.48 -1.42
N ALA A 59 4.33 -5.94 -1.15
CA ALA A 59 4.98 -5.71 0.12
C ALA A 59 5.45 -4.25 0.29
N THR A 60 5.44 -3.74 1.53
CA THR A 60 5.83 -2.34 1.80
C THR A 60 7.26 -2.05 1.37
N PHE A 61 8.19 -3.00 1.49
CA PHE A 61 9.58 -2.80 1.05
C PHE A 61 9.70 -2.53 -0.45
N GLY A 62 8.91 -3.20 -1.30
CA GLY A 62 8.88 -2.96 -2.75
C GLY A 62 8.15 -1.66 -3.12
N ARG A 63 7.47 -1.05 -2.13
CA ARG A 63 6.72 0.21 -2.25
C ARG A 63 7.41 1.38 -1.56
N LEU A 64 8.65 1.23 -1.11
CA LEU A 64 9.44 2.33 -0.57
C LEU A 64 9.58 3.42 -1.66
N GLY A 65 8.80 4.49 -1.52
CA GLY A 65 8.72 5.57 -2.53
C GLY A 65 7.38 5.69 -3.25
N SER A 66 6.48 4.70 -3.18
CA SER A 66 5.13 4.82 -3.75
C SER A 66 4.31 5.87 -3.00
N CYS A 67 3.86 6.92 -3.69
CA CYS A 67 2.95 7.95 -3.15
C CYS A 67 1.52 7.44 -2.98
N VAL A 68 1.22 6.26 -3.52
CA VAL A 68 -0.12 5.68 -3.53
C VAL A 68 -0.13 4.41 -2.69
N ASN A 69 -1.02 4.36 -1.70
CA ASN A 69 -1.41 3.10 -1.08
C ASN A 69 -2.44 2.41 -1.98
N THR A 70 -2.07 1.32 -2.65
CA THR A 70 -2.97 0.70 -3.64
C THR A 70 -4.27 0.19 -3.03
N SER A 71 -4.31 -0.13 -1.73
CA SER A 71 -5.59 -0.51 -1.11
C SER A 71 -6.55 0.67 -1.09
N MET A 72 -6.08 1.87 -0.71
CA MET A 72 -6.90 3.08 -0.74
C MET A 72 -7.30 3.49 -2.15
N LEU A 73 -6.40 3.34 -3.13
CA LEU A 73 -6.71 3.67 -4.52
C LEU A 73 -7.74 2.71 -5.12
N CYS A 74 -7.57 1.40 -4.93
CA CYS A 74 -8.55 0.40 -5.39
C CYS A 74 -9.91 0.54 -4.68
N GLU A 75 -9.91 0.88 -3.39
CA GLU A 75 -11.14 1.04 -2.62
C GLU A 75 -11.89 2.32 -3.01
N ARG A 76 -11.19 3.44 -3.19
CA ARG A 76 -11.78 4.66 -3.76
C ARG A 76 -12.32 4.41 -5.16
N PHE A 77 -11.55 3.79 -6.03
CA PHE A 77 -11.97 3.44 -7.38
C PHE A 77 -13.24 2.57 -7.39
N HIS A 78 -13.27 1.50 -6.57
CA HIS A 78 -14.46 0.67 -6.45
C HIS A 78 -15.66 1.43 -5.88
N LYS A 79 -15.45 2.30 -4.89
CA LYS A 79 -16.51 3.11 -4.31
C LYS A 79 -17.10 4.07 -5.35
N THR A 80 -16.25 4.82 -6.05
CA THR A 80 -16.67 5.77 -7.08
C THR A 80 -17.39 5.07 -8.22
N LEU A 81 -16.85 3.94 -8.68
CA LEU A 81 -17.49 3.15 -9.73
C LEU A 81 -18.87 2.62 -9.29
N LYS A 82 -18.97 1.94 -8.14
CA LYS A 82 -20.23 1.30 -7.72
C LYS A 82 -21.28 2.27 -7.18
N HIS A 83 -20.87 3.24 -6.37
CA HIS A 83 -21.77 4.08 -5.61
C HIS A 83 -21.99 5.43 -6.25
N ASP A 84 -20.94 6.10 -6.69
CA ASP A 84 -21.05 7.48 -7.20
C ASP A 84 -21.54 7.49 -8.66
N ILE A 85 -21.10 6.52 -9.47
CA ILE A 85 -21.38 6.50 -10.91
C ILE A 85 -22.48 5.53 -11.27
N LEU A 86 -22.38 4.27 -10.83
CA LEU A 86 -23.41 3.26 -11.12
C LEU A 86 -24.63 3.41 -10.21
N GLY A 87 -24.52 4.17 -9.12
CA GLY A 87 -25.62 4.37 -8.16
C GLY A 87 -26.17 3.06 -7.59
N GLY A 88 -25.36 2.00 -7.55
CA GLY A 88 -25.79 0.64 -7.18
C GLY A 88 -26.61 -0.13 -8.22
N LYS A 89 -26.80 0.41 -9.44
CA LYS A 89 -27.53 -0.27 -10.51
C LYS A 89 -26.69 -1.39 -11.12
N ALA A 90 -27.21 -2.62 -11.06
CA ALA A 90 -26.53 -3.82 -11.54
C ALA A 90 -26.61 -4.01 -13.08
N ASN A 91 -27.55 -3.38 -13.77
CA ASN A 91 -27.80 -3.58 -15.20
C ASN A 91 -27.41 -2.36 -16.04
N VAL A 92 -26.12 -2.03 -16.07
CA VAL A 92 -25.59 -1.03 -17.00
C VAL A 92 -25.15 -1.72 -18.28
N ARG A 93 -25.51 -1.13 -19.43
CA ARG A 93 -25.08 -1.62 -20.75
C ARG A 93 -23.55 -1.61 -20.84
N ILE A 94 -23.00 -2.68 -21.41
CA ILE A 94 -21.55 -2.88 -21.48
C ILE A 94 -20.83 -1.73 -22.23
N ASP A 95 -21.44 -1.18 -23.28
CA ASP A 95 -20.86 -0.06 -24.05
C ASP A 95 -20.69 1.19 -23.19
N SER A 96 -21.71 1.49 -22.37
CA SER A 96 -21.70 2.62 -21.45
C SER A 96 -20.67 2.41 -20.33
N LEU A 97 -20.54 1.17 -19.84
CA LEU A 97 -19.53 0.82 -18.85
C LEU A 97 -18.11 0.97 -19.42
N ILE A 98 -17.86 0.54 -20.66
CA ILE A 98 -16.55 0.67 -21.31
C ILE A 98 -16.18 2.14 -21.47
N GLN A 99 -17.09 2.98 -21.97
CA GLN A 99 -16.82 4.42 -22.07
C GLN A 99 -16.55 5.07 -20.71
N LEU A 100 -17.25 4.61 -19.68
CA LEU A 100 -17.05 5.08 -18.32
C LEU A 100 -15.66 4.72 -17.79
N LEU A 101 -15.23 3.48 -17.98
CA LEU A 101 -13.93 2.99 -17.55
C LEU A 101 -12.79 3.75 -18.24
N ILE A 102 -12.93 4.06 -19.54
CA ILE A 102 -11.94 4.86 -20.29
C ILE A 102 -11.79 6.26 -19.69
N ARG A 103 -12.89 6.92 -19.31
CA ARG A 103 -12.84 8.24 -18.68
C ARG A 103 -12.20 8.17 -17.29
N LEU A 104 -12.60 7.19 -16.49
CA LEU A 104 -12.08 7.00 -15.15
C LEU A 104 -10.58 6.69 -15.12
N THR A 105 -10.04 6.01 -16.13
CA THR A 105 -8.59 5.79 -16.21
C THR A 105 -7.80 7.08 -16.38
N VAL A 106 -8.33 8.04 -17.16
CA VAL A 106 -7.70 9.36 -17.34
C VAL A 106 -7.73 10.15 -16.03
N GLU A 107 -8.89 10.21 -15.39
CA GLU A 107 -9.05 10.91 -14.09
C GLU A 107 -8.14 10.31 -13.00
N ALA A 108 -8.02 8.98 -12.94
CA ALA A 108 -7.15 8.30 -11.98
C ALA A 108 -5.65 8.56 -12.23
N GLU A 109 -5.25 8.74 -13.49
CA GLU A 109 -3.88 9.09 -13.85
C GLU A 109 -3.55 10.54 -13.47
N GLU A 110 -4.47 11.46 -13.70
CA GLU A 110 -4.36 12.85 -13.24
C GLU A 110 -4.25 12.95 -11.71
N GLU A 111 -5.10 12.23 -10.96
CA GLU A 111 -5.00 12.16 -9.49
C GLU A 111 -3.65 11.61 -9.02
N ARG A 112 -3.13 10.59 -9.72
CA ARG A 112 -1.80 10.04 -9.45
C ARG A 112 -0.72 11.09 -9.66
N GLU A 113 -0.76 11.83 -10.77
CA GLU A 113 0.20 12.90 -11.04
C GLU A 113 0.18 13.98 -9.95
N VAL A 114 -1.00 14.41 -9.52
CA VAL A 114 -1.16 15.39 -8.43
C VAL A 114 -0.55 14.86 -7.13
N MET A 115 -0.82 13.60 -6.76
CA MET A 115 -0.22 12.97 -5.56
C MET A 115 1.31 12.88 -5.65
N VAL A 116 1.85 12.54 -6.82
CA VAL A 116 3.30 12.53 -7.05
C VAL A 116 3.88 13.94 -6.86
N ARG A 117 3.27 14.96 -7.47
CA ARG A 117 3.73 16.36 -7.35
C ARG A 117 3.69 16.85 -5.90
N ILE A 118 2.58 16.64 -5.18
CA ILE A 118 2.44 17.02 -3.76
C ILE A 118 3.53 16.36 -2.92
N ARG A 119 3.83 15.07 -3.16
CA ARG A 119 4.90 14.38 -2.43
C ARG A 119 6.28 14.94 -2.76
N THR A 120 6.57 15.21 -4.02
CA THR A 120 7.86 15.81 -4.43
C THR A 120 8.06 17.16 -3.74
N ILE A 121 7.02 17.99 -3.67
CA ILE A 121 7.03 19.27 -2.95
C ILE A 121 7.21 19.05 -1.44
N ALA A 122 6.48 18.11 -0.83
CA ALA A 122 6.61 17.82 0.59
C ALA A 122 8.04 17.38 0.95
N ILE A 123 8.66 16.52 0.13
CA ILE A 123 10.05 16.08 0.31
C ILE A 123 11.02 17.25 0.11
N SER A 124 10.83 18.10 -0.90
CA SER A 124 11.69 19.25 -1.15
C SER A 124 11.58 20.34 -0.08
N HIS A 125 10.44 20.45 0.61
CA HIS A 125 10.26 21.35 1.75
C HIS A 125 10.72 20.75 3.08
N ILE A 126 10.72 19.42 3.25
CA ILE A 126 11.25 18.77 4.46
C ILE A 126 12.79 18.76 4.46
N PHE A 127 13.44 18.52 3.31
CA PHE A 127 14.90 18.43 3.20
C PHE A 127 15.70 19.66 3.70
N PRO A 128 15.33 20.92 3.39
CA PRO A 128 16.04 22.07 3.94
C PRO A 128 15.88 22.15 5.46
N TYR A 129 14.69 21.91 6.02
CA TYR A 129 14.47 22.00 7.46
C TYR A 129 15.23 20.93 8.27
N THR A 130 15.36 19.70 7.77
CA THR A 130 16.14 18.65 8.45
C THR A 130 17.65 18.90 8.42
N LEU A 131 18.18 19.48 7.33
CA LEU A 131 19.59 19.88 7.27
C LEU A 131 19.89 21.10 8.17
N TYR A 132 18.98 22.07 8.25
CA TYR A 132 19.11 23.20 9.17
C TYR A 132 19.03 22.78 10.64
N GLN A 133 18.15 21.85 11.01
CA GLN A 133 18.06 21.31 12.38
C GLN A 133 19.33 20.53 12.79
N LEU A 134 19.87 19.68 11.91
CA LEU A 134 21.14 18.97 12.16
C LEU A 134 22.34 19.94 12.26
N HIS A 135 22.36 21.04 11.50
CA HIS A 135 23.39 22.08 11.60
C HIS A 135 23.27 22.90 12.90
N LEU A 136 22.05 23.13 13.41
CA LEU A 136 21.81 23.87 14.65
C LEU A 136 22.11 23.02 15.90
N ASP A 137 21.77 21.73 15.90
CA ASP A 137 22.09 20.81 17.00
C ASP A 137 23.60 20.50 17.08
N GLY A 138 24.30 20.45 15.94
CA GLY A 138 25.76 20.32 15.90
C GLY A 138 26.53 21.51 16.49
N LYS A 139 25.94 22.73 16.50
CA LYS A 139 26.56 23.92 17.09
C LYS A 139 26.28 24.10 18.58
N ARG A 140 25.27 23.45 19.16
CA ARG A 140 25.00 23.52 20.62
C ARG A 140 25.87 22.59 21.47
N SER A 141 26.53 21.59 20.87
CA SER A 141 27.40 20.67 21.62
C SER A 141 28.88 21.10 21.72
N GLY A 142 29.24 22.28 21.19
CA GLY A 142 30.62 22.79 21.15
C GLY A 142 30.88 24.01 22.05
N GLY A 143 30.05 24.25 23.07
CA GLY A 143 30.17 25.41 23.96
C GLY A 143 30.08 25.01 25.43
N GLY A 144 31.08 24.29 25.92
CA GLY A 144 31.16 23.93 27.33
C GLY A 144 32.41 23.15 27.70
N LYS A 145 33.54 23.85 27.89
CA LYS A 145 34.31 23.83 29.15
C LYS A 145 35.66 24.55 29.03
N VAL A 146 35.83 25.49 29.97
CA VAL A 146 37.05 26.08 30.59
C VAL A 146 37.92 26.97 29.74
#